data_AF-A0A1H0ZIY7-F1
#
_entry.id   AF-A0A1H0ZIY7-F1
#
_cell.length_a   1.000
_cell.length_b   1.000
_cell.length_c   1.000
_cell.angle_alpha   90.00
_cell.angle_beta   90.00
_cell.angle_gamma   90.00
#
_symmetry.space_group_name_H-M   'P 1'
#
loop_
_entity.id
_entity.type
_entity.pdbx_description
1 polymer ?
#
loop_
_entity_poly.entity_id
_entity_poly.type
_entity_poly.pdbx_seq_one_letter_code
_entity_poly.pdbx_strand_id
1 'polypeptide(L)'
;MKPIPLVFAALIGLAALPALSQQLQQPTVPTAKPVTPPSNSGIGPKLDQAQSVQTPKVASDPNQRPQAPAAIPSKGPAREVPTESGSRKQPANLLDANGKPVNGMIQIAPNRVYDPATGRYHWTETSGQQQKLLD
;
A
#
# COMPACT_ATOMS: atom_id res chain seq x y z
N MET A 1 54.34 -11.66 23.29
CA MET A 1 53.91 -11.25 24.65
C MET A 1 54.53 -9.90 24.96
N LYS A 2 53.71 -8.86 25.15
CA LYS A 2 54.11 -7.49 25.53
C LYS A 2 52.98 -6.92 26.40
N PRO A 3 53.20 -6.57 27.68
CA PRO A 3 52.19 -5.92 28.49
C PRO A 3 52.33 -4.39 28.40
N ILE A 4 51.22 -3.69 28.24
CA ILE A 4 51.13 -2.24 28.50
C ILE A 4 49.97 -2.03 29.49
N PRO A 5 50.20 -1.38 30.64
CA PRO A 5 49.24 -1.29 31.74
C PRO A 5 48.39 -0.01 31.73
N LEU A 6 47.24 -0.13 32.40
CA LEU A 6 46.50 0.83 33.24
C LEU A 6 46.18 2.26 32.72
N VAL A 7 44.89 2.58 32.52
CA VAL A 7 43.97 3.26 33.48
C VAL A 7 43.93 4.78 33.27
N PHE A 8 42.75 5.29 32.91
CA PHE A 8 42.17 6.45 33.61
C PHE A 8 40.65 6.36 33.53
N ALA A 9 40.04 6.29 34.71
CA ALA A 9 38.61 6.31 34.96
C ALA A 9 38.10 7.76 35.11
N ALA A 10 36.77 7.87 35.28
CA ALA A 10 36.05 8.95 35.98
C ALA A 10 35.70 10.17 35.09
N LEU A 11 34.52 10.82 35.11
CA LEU A 11 33.38 10.86 36.02
C LEU A 11 32.13 11.46 35.29
N ILE A 12 30.96 10.91 35.61
CA ILE A 12 29.68 11.55 36.05
C ILE A 12 29.27 12.92 35.46
N GLY A 13 28.03 13.00 34.95
CA GLY A 13 27.33 14.27 34.70
C GLY A 13 25.82 14.12 34.61
N LEU A 14 25.16 14.18 35.77
CA LEU A 14 23.72 14.15 36.02
C LEU A 14 23.02 15.42 35.49
N ALA A 15 21.96 15.29 34.69
CA ALA A 15 21.01 16.38 34.47
C ALA A 15 19.61 15.82 34.17
N ALA A 16 18.87 15.53 35.23
CA ALA A 16 17.42 15.40 35.18
C ALA A 16 16.80 16.80 35.07
N LEU A 17 16.13 17.08 33.96
CA LEU A 17 15.30 18.27 33.78
C LEU A 17 13.81 17.85 33.75
N PRO A 18 12.91 18.67 34.34
CA PRO A 18 11.54 18.28 34.60
C PRO A 18 10.65 18.34 33.35
N ALA A 19 9.54 17.61 33.46
CA ALA A 19 8.50 17.43 32.47
C ALA A 19 7.92 18.72 31.89
N LEU A 20 7.79 18.75 30.56
CA LEU A 20 6.86 19.62 29.85
C LEU A 20 5.78 18.72 29.23
N SER A 21 4.65 18.59 29.92
CA SER A 21 3.42 18.07 29.32
C SER A 21 2.96 19.09 28.27
N GLN A 22 3.25 18.83 26.99
CA GLN A 22 2.65 19.59 25.89
C GLN A 22 1.18 19.21 25.80
N GLN A 23 0.32 20.14 26.17
CA GLN A 23 -1.11 20.10 25.88
C GLN A 23 -1.28 20.02 24.36
N LEU A 24 -1.67 18.86 23.84
CA LEU A 24 -2.04 18.69 22.43
C LEU A 24 -3.23 19.61 22.13
N GLN A 25 -2.98 20.77 21.50
CA GLN A 25 -4.05 21.49 20.82
C GLN A 25 -4.61 20.58 19.73
N GLN A 26 -5.90 20.23 19.83
CA GLN A 26 -6.61 19.60 18.74
C GLN A 26 -6.56 20.51 17.51
N PRO A 27 -6.18 19.99 16.33
CA PRO A 27 -6.28 20.74 15.10
C PRO A 27 -7.75 21.02 14.81
N THR A 28 -8.17 22.28 14.93
CA THR A 28 -9.44 22.74 14.34
C THR A 28 -9.30 22.61 12.83
N VAL A 29 -9.99 21.64 12.23
CA VAL A 29 -10.05 21.47 10.78
C VAL A 29 -10.73 22.72 10.19
N PRO A 30 -10.06 23.50 9.33
CA PRO A 30 -10.73 24.60 8.64
C PRO A 30 -11.81 24.01 7.73
N THR A 31 -13.05 24.50 7.89
CA THR A 31 -14.13 24.29 6.94
C THR A 31 -13.61 24.50 5.53
N ALA A 32 -13.63 23.45 4.72
CA ALA A 32 -13.16 23.47 3.34
C ALA A 32 -13.90 24.58 2.58
N LYS A 33 -13.16 25.59 2.12
CA LYS A 33 -13.68 26.53 1.14
C LYS A 33 -13.94 25.76 -0.16
N PRO A 34 -15.07 26.01 -0.87
CA PRO A 34 -15.30 25.40 -2.17
C PRO A 34 -14.14 25.74 -3.11
N VAL A 35 -13.45 24.72 -3.60
CA VAL A 35 -12.44 24.88 -4.65
C VAL A 35 -13.19 25.03 -5.96
N THR A 36 -13.21 26.24 -6.50
CA THR A 36 -13.66 26.48 -7.88
C THR A 36 -12.66 25.79 -8.80
N PRO A 37 -13.09 24.83 -9.65
CA PRO A 37 -12.17 24.21 -10.61
C PRO A 37 -11.70 25.26 -11.63
N PRO A 38 -10.45 25.20 -12.10
CA PRO A 38 -10.00 26.07 -13.18
C PRO A 38 -10.81 25.79 -14.45
N SER A 39 -11.22 26.86 -15.13
CA SER A 39 -11.91 26.81 -16.41
C SER A 39 -10.97 26.26 -17.50
N ASN A 40 -10.89 24.93 -17.62
CA ASN A 40 -10.16 24.29 -18.70
C ASN A 40 -11.00 24.36 -19.99
N SER A 41 -10.74 25.37 -20.82
CA SER A 41 -11.11 25.38 -22.24
C SER A 41 -10.16 24.45 -23.00
N GLY A 42 -10.34 23.14 -22.85
CA GLY A 42 -9.57 22.12 -23.56
C GLY A 42 -10.49 21.12 -24.24
N ILE A 43 -10.23 20.83 -25.53
CA ILE A 43 -10.93 19.82 -26.32
C ILE A 43 -10.40 18.45 -25.89
N GLY A 44 -10.91 17.92 -24.79
CA GLY A 44 -10.66 16.58 -24.29
C GLY A 44 -11.97 15.88 -23.93
N PRO A 45 -12.01 14.54 -23.85
CA PRO A 45 -13.21 13.83 -23.47
C PRO A 45 -13.68 14.28 -22.08
N LYS A 46 -14.93 14.74 -21.97
CA LYS A 46 -15.55 15.06 -20.69
C LYS A 46 -15.73 13.77 -19.89
N LEU A 47 -15.11 13.71 -18.72
CA LEU A 47 -15.48 12.72 -17.70
C LEU A 47 -16.82 13.15 -17.10
N ASP A 48 -17.82 12.26 -17.15
CA ASP A 48 -19.08 12.48 -16.44
C ASP A 48 -18.79 12.62 -14.95
N GLN A 49 -19.23 13.74 -14.40
CA GLN A 49 -19.06 14.07 -13.00
C GLN A 49 -19.83 13.04 -12.18
N ALA A 50 -19.14 12.31 -11.30
CA ALA A 50 -19.75 11.29 -10.46
C ALA A 50 -20.94 11.88 -9.70
N GLN A 51 -22.13 11.27 -9.85
CA GLN A 51 -23.32 11.66 -9.11
C GLN A 51 -23.00 11.63 -7.61
N SER A 52 -23.32 12.73 -6.92
CA SER A 52 -23.23 12.80 -5.47
C SER A 52 -24.13 11.73 -4.88
N VAL A 53 -23.54 10.67 -4.33
CA VAL A 53 -24.24 9.65 -3.56
C VAL A 53 -24.85 10.35 -2.34
N GLN A 54 -26.17 10.43 -2.28
CA GLN A 54 -26.87 10.94 -1.10
C GLN A 54 -26.48 10.08 0.09
N THR A 55 -25.72 10.65 1.02
CA THR A 55 -25.45 10.00 2.31
C THR A 55 -26.78 9.82 3.03
N PRO A 56 -27.14 8.58 3.45
CA PRO A 56 -28.38 8.34 4.14
C PRO A 56 -28.42 9.17 5.43
N LYS A 57 -29.46 9.99 5.56
CA LYS A 57 -29.71 10.83 6.75
C LYS A 57 -30.05 9.89 7.91
N VAL A 58 -29.09 9.65 8.79
CA VAL A 58 -29.36 8.95 10.06
C VAL A 58 -30.15 9.90 10.95
N ALA A 59 -31.38 9.52 11.32
CA ALA A 59 -32.18 10.31 12.25
C ALA A 59 -31.47 10.39 13.62
N SER A 60 -31.40 11.60 14.17
CA SER A 60 -30.79 11.85 15.49
C SER A 60 -31.64 11.33 16.64
N ASP A 61 -32.95 11.15 16.41
CA ASP A 61 -33.89 10.55 17.37
C ASP A 61 -33.75 9.01 17.32
N PRO A 62 -33.37 8.37 18.43
CA PRO A 62 -33.24 6.91 18.51
C PRO A 62 -34.52 6.16 18.09
N ASN A 63 -35.70 6.76 18.29
CA ASN A 63 -36.99 6.15 17.96
C ASN A 63 -37.32 6.23 16.46
N GLN A 64 -36.64 7.10 15.72
CA GLN A 64 -36.83 7.28 14.27
C GLN A 64 -35.78 6.53 13.44
N ARG A 65 -34.86 5.81 14.11
CA ARG A 65 -33.85 5.00 13.42
C ARG A 65 -34.54 3.79 12.78
N PRO A 66 -34.33 3.53 11.48
CA PRO A 66 -34.77 2.30 10.84
C PRO A 66 -34.21 1.09 11.59
N GLN A 67 -35.05 0.09 11.83
CA GLN A 67 -34.62 -1.17 12.44
C GLN A 67 -33.56 -1.83 11.55
N ALA A 68 -32.53 -2.39 12.20
CA ALA A 68 -31.49 -3.10 11.47
C ALA A 68 -32.10 -4.32 10.74
N PRO A 69 -31.64 -4.64 9.52
CA PRO A 69 -32.02 -5.88 8.85
C PRO A 69 -31.69 -7.10 9.72
N ALA A 70 -32.47 -8.17 9.57
CA ALA A 70 -32.24 -9.42 10.29
C ALA A 70 -30.84 -9.96 10.02
N ALA A 71 -30.22 -10.56 11.05
CA ALA A 71 -28.93 -11.20 10.92
C ALA A 71 -28.98 -12.32 9.88
N ILE A 72 -27.98 -12.36 8.99
CA ILE A 72 -27.85 -13.44 8.01
C ILE A 72 -27.47 -14.72 8.78
N PRO A 73 -28.20 -15.83 8.60
CA PRO A 73 -27.88 -17.08 9.28
C PRO A 73 -26.51 -17.59 8.82
N SER A 74 -25.66 -17.95 9.78
CA SER A 74 -24.35 -18.54 9.50
C SER A 74 -24.51 -19.90 8.80
N LYS A 75 -23.74 -20.14 7.73
CA LYS A 75 -23.70 -21.43 7.03
C LYS A 75 -22.77 -22.46 7.70
N GLY A 76 -22.32 -22.19 8.93
CA GLY A 76 -21.36 -23.02 9.65
C GLY A 76 -19.95 -22.40 9.65
N PRO A 77 -18.94 -23.15 10.13
CA PRO A 77 -17.58 -22.65 10.21
C PRO A 77 -17.00 -22.36 8.82
N ALA A 78 -16.09 -21.39 8.75
CA ALA A 78 -15.32 -21.13 7.54
C ALA A 78 -14.60 -22.39 7.09
N ARG A 79 -14.69 -22.73 5.80
CA ARG A 79 -13.95 -23.84 5.21
C ARG A 79 -12.64 -23.29 4.65
N GLU A 80 -11.54 -23.99 4.91
CA GLU A 80 -10.28 -23.72 4.22
C GLU A 80 -10.46 -24.01 2.73
N VAL A 81 -10.23 -22.99 1.91
CA VAL A 81 -10.14 -23.16 0.46
C VAL A 81 -8.70 -23.63 0.18
N PRO A 82 -8.51 -24.76 -0.51
CA PRO A 82 -7.18 -25.19 -0.91
C PRO A 82 -6.52 -24.07 -1.72
N THR A 83 -5.42 -23.53 -1.20
CA THR A 83 -4.52 -22.71 -2.00
C THR A 83 -3.72 -23.68 -2.85
N GLU A 84 -3.73 -23.52 -4.18
CA GLU A 84 -2.96 -24.39 -5.06
C GLU A 84 -1.50 -24.40 -4.63
N SER A 85 -1.04 -25.57 -4.22
CA SER A 85 0.31 -25.80 -3.72
C SER A 85 1.33 -25.47 -4.80
N GLY A 86 1.95 -24.30 -4.67
CA GLY A 86 3.13 -23.90 -5.42
C GLY A 86 2.83 -23.57 -6.87
N SER A 87 2.70 -22.27 -7.17
CA SER A 87 3.09 -21.74 -8.46
C SER A 87 4.52 -22.22 -8.71
N ARG A 88 4.68 -23.29 -9.50
CA ARG A 88 5.99 -23.78 -9.88
C ARG A 88 6.69 -22.59 -10.49
N LYS A 89 7.73 -22.09 -9.81
CA LYS A 89 8.57 -20.98 -10.24
C LYS A 89 9.20 -21.39 -11.57
N GLN A 90 8.50 -21.12 -12.66
CA GLN A 90 8.96 -21.44 -13.99
C GLN A 90 9.93 -20.34 -14.43
N PRO A 91 11.02 -20.69 -15.12
CA PRO A 91 11.83 -19.69 -15.80
C PRO A 91 10.92 -18.90 -16.75
N ALA A 92 10.94 -17.58 -16.64
CA ALA A 92 10.13 -16.70 -17.48
C ALA A 92 10.84 -16.48 -18.82
N ASN A 93 10.07 -16.47 -19.91
CA ASN A 93 10.59 -16.14 -21.24
C ASN A 93 10.43 -14.62 -21.47
N LEU A 94 11.50 -13.87 -21.20
CA LEU A 94 11.46 -12.42 -21.07
C LEU A 94 12.35 -11.70 -22.08
N LEU A 95 11.94 -10.48 -22.42
CA LEU A 95 12.67 -9.48 -23.17
C LEU A 95 12.86 -8.23 -22.30
N ASP A 96 14.01 -7.57 -22.41
CA ASP A 96 14.26 -6.26 -21.82
C ASP A 96 13.52 -5.14 -22.58
N ALA A 97 13.64 -3.90 -22.08
CA ALA A 97 13.06 -2.73 -22.75
C ALA A 97 13.54 -2.55 -24.20
N ASN A 98 14.74 -3.04 -24.52
CA ASN A 98 15.39 -2.98 -25.84
C ASN A 98 15.09 -4.21 -26.72
N GLY A 99 14.31 -5.18 -26.24
CA GLY A 99 13.98 -6.41 -26.96
C GLY A 99 15.02 -7.53 -26.88
N LYS A 100 15.98 -7.46 -25.94
CA LYS A 100 16.97 -8.52 -25.72
C LYS A 100 16.45 -9.58 -24.73
N PRO A 101 16.74 -10.87 -24.94
CA PRO A 101 16.31 -11.91 -24.02
C PRO A 101 16.94 -11.75 -22.63
N VAL A 102 16.11 -11.84 -21.60
CA VAL A 102 16.53 -11.79 -20.19
C VAL A 102 16.42 -13.18 -19.59
N ASN A 103 17.53 -13.66 -19.04
CA ASN A 103 17.64 -15.00 -18.46
C ASN A 103 17.68 -14.92 -16.92
N GLY A 104 17.24 -16.00 -16.27
CA GLY A 104 17.37 -16.16 -14.81
C GLY A 104 16.24 -15.53 -13.98
N MET A 105 15.34 -14.77 -14.60
CA MET A 105 14.12 -14.30 -13.95
C MET A 105 13.06 -15.39 -13.86
N ILE A 106 12.27 -15.31 -12.79
CA ILE A 106 11.28 -16.33 -12.41
C ILE A 106 9.87 -15.76 -12.54
N GLN A 107 8.97 -16.48 -13.21
CA GLN A 107 7.55 -16.13 -13.25
C GLN A 107 6.91 -16.35 -11.88
N ILE A 108 6.28 -15.31 -11.34
CA ILE A 108 5.56 -15.39 -10.06
C ILE A 108 4.07 -15.06 -10.18
N ALA A 109 3.67 -14.29 -11.20
CA ALA A 109 2.28 -13.95 -11.52
C ALA A 109 2.19 -13.57 -13.02
N PRO A 110 1.00 -13.55 -13.65
CA PRO A 110 0.87 -13.35 -15.10
C PRO A 110 1.61 -12.14 -15.67
N ASN A 111 1.73 -11.02 -14.95
CA ASN A 111 2.45 -9.83 -15.42
C ASN A 111 3.59 -9.42 -14.48
N ARG A 112 4.16 -10.39 -13.75
CA ARG A 112 5.14 -10.13 -12.72
C ARG A 112 6.21 -11.20 -12.66
N VAL A 113 7.45 -10.75 -12.62
CA VAL A 113 8.63 -11.61 -12.56
C VAL A 113 9.54 -11.19 -11.41
N TYR A 114 10.26 -12.15 -10.86
CA TYR A 114 11.23 -11.95 -9.80
C TYR A 114 12.63 -12.15 -10.34
N ASP A 115 13.51 -11.19 -10.10
CA ASP A 115 14.93 -11.28 -10.38
C ASP A 115 15.68 -11.76 -9.12
N PRO A 116 16.18 -13.00 -9.09
CA PRO A 116 16.95 -13.51 -7.95
C PRO A 116 18.34 -12.86 -7.83
N ALA A 117 18.89 -12.27 -8.89
CA ALA A 117 20.20 -11.62 -8.85
C ALA A 117 20.14 -10.28 -8.10
N THR A 118 19.09 -9.50 -8.34
CA THR A 118 18.89 -8.19 -7.68
C THR A 118 17.92 -8.23 -6.51
N GLY A 119 17.16 -9.33 -6.36
CA GLY A 119 16.10 -9.47 -5.37
C GLY A 119 14.86 -8.61 -5.66
N ARG A 120 14.69 -8.12 -6.89
CA ARG A 120 13.63 -7.19 -7.28
C ARG A 120 12.49 -7.87 -8.01
N TYR A 121 11.34 -7.20 -8.00
CA TYR A 121 10.17 -7.59 -8.77
C TYR A 121 9.96 -6.61 -9.90
N HIS A 122 9.69 -7.14 -11.10
CA HIS A 122 9.46 -6.35 -12.29
C HIS A 122 8.07 -6.59 -12.84
N TRP A 123 7.49 -5.55 -13.41
CA TRP A 123 6.25 -5.64 -14.17
C TRP A 123 6.58 -5.99 -15.62
N THR A 124 5.68 -6.76 -16.22
CA THR A 124 5.84 -7.20 -17.60
C THR A 124 4.56 -7.00 -18.40
N GLU A 125 4.72 -6.78 -19.70
CA GLU A 125 3.64 -6.81 -20.68
C GLU A 125 3.83 -7.98 -21.64
N THR A 126 2.74 -8.55 -22.14
CA THR A 126 2.82 -9.61 -23.15
C THR A 126 3.26 -9.04 -24.49
N SER A 127 4.34 -9.59 -25.05
CA SER A 127 4.86 -9.28 -26.39
C SER A 127 4.90 -10.56 -27.22
N GLY A 128 3.80 -10.84 -27.94
CA GLY A 128 3.65 -12.08 -28.69
C GLY A 128 3.61 -13.30 -27.76
N GLN A 129 4.59 -14.20 -27.90
CA GLN A 129 4.76 -15.40 -27.06
C GLN A 129 5.69 -15.17 -25.86
N GLN A 130 6.26 -13.96 -25.73
CA GLN A 130 7.21 -13.59 -24.69
C GLN A 130 6.65 -12.46 -23.83
N GLN A 131 7.31 -12.17 -22.73
CA GLN A 131 7.00 -11.04 -21.88
C GLN A 131 8.07 -9.97 -22.02
N LYS A 132 7.71 -8.70 -21.92
CA LYS A 132 8.63 -7.58 -21.98
C LYS A 132 8.64 -6.84 -20.65
N LEU A 133 9.83 -6.56 -20.11
CA LEU A 133 10.02 -5.75 -18.90
C LEU A 133 9.57 -4.30 -19.15
N LEU A 134 8.87 -3.74 -18.17
CA LEU A 134 8.32 -2.37 -18.17
C LEU A 134 9.17 -1.38 -17.36
N ASP A 135 10.46 -1.66 -17.17
CA ASP A 135 11.39 -0.82 -16.40
C ASP A 135 11.62 0.58 -16.98
#